data_AF-G9KBX9-F1
#
_entry.id   AF-G9KBX9-F1
#
_cell.length_a   1.000
_cell.length_b   1.000
_cell.length_c   1.000
_cell.angle_alpha   90.00
_cell.angle_beta   90.00
_cell.angle_gamma   90.00
#
_symmetry.space_group_name_H-M   'P 1'
#
loop_
_entity.id
_entity.type
_entity.pdbx_description
1 polymer ?
#
loop_
_entity_poly.entity_id
_entity_poly.type
_entity_poly.pdbx_seq_one_letter_code
_entity_poly.pdbx_strand_id
1 'polypeptide(L)'
;MLSEVLLVSAPGKVILHGEHAVVHGKVALAMALNLRTFLRLQPHSNGKVCLNLPNIGVKRAWDVAGLQLQDTSFLEQGDATVPTAEQVEKLKEVAGITQDGAKPEGLAVLAFLYLYLSICRKQ
;
A
#
# COMPACT_ATOMS: atom_id res chain seq x y z
N MET A 1 -16.14 -15.05 -3.02
CA MET A 1 -14.74 -14.66 -3.37
C MET A 1 -14.24 -15.54 -4.50
N LEU A 2 -13.38 -15.01 -5.37
CA LEU A 2 -12.75 -15.79 -6.44
C LEU A 2 -11.74 -16.78 -5.83
N SER A 3 -11.75 -18.03 -6.30
CA SER A 3 -10.81 -19.09 -5.86
C SER A 3 -9.54 -19.16 -6.71
N GLU A 4 -9.47 -18.35 -7.77
CA GLU A 4 -8.39 -18.38 -8.75
C GLU A 4 -7.22 -17.47 -8.35
N VAL A 5 -6.04 -17.78 -8.90
CA VAL A 5 -4.86 -16.90 -8.78
C VAL A 5 -5.05 -15.73 -9.74
N LEU A 6 -4.96 -14.50 -9.23
CA LEU A 6 -5.00 -13.29 -10.05
C LEU A 6 -3.58 -12.81 -10.35
N LEU A 7 -3.30 -12.58 -11.63
CA LEU A 7 -2.09 -11.92 -12.09
C LEU A 7 -2.47 -10.61 -12.76
N VAL A 8 -2.07 -9.49 -12.16
CA VAL A 8 -2.35 -8.15 -12.67
C VAL A 8 -1.05 -7.37 -12.85
N SER A 9 -1.11 -6.31 -13.65
CA SER A 9 0.03 -5.41 -13.82
C SER A 9 -0.40 -3.98 -14.10
N ALA A 10 0.42 -3.02 -13.68
CA ALA A 10 0.22 -1.59 -13.94
C ALA A 10 1.46 -0.99 -14.64
N PRO A 11 1.29 -0.08 -15.62
CA PRO A 11 2.42 0.60 -16.26
C PRO A 11 3.03 1.68 -15.35
N GLY A 12 4.28 2.05 -15.62
CA GLY A 12 4.88 3.26 -15.06
C GLY A 12 4.32 4.53 -15.72
N LYS A 13 4.83 5.70 -15.31
CA LYS A 13 4.57 6.97 -15.98
C LYS A 13 5.85 7.68 -16.40
N VAL A 14 5.76 8.50 -17.43
CA VAL A 14 6.76 9.50 -17.82
C VAL A 14 6.06 10.82 -18.10
N ILE A 15 6.71 11.96 -17.82
CA ILE A 15 6.21 13.27 -18.23
C ILE A 15 6.84 13.57 -19.59
N LEU A 16 6.02 13.70 -20.63
CA LEU A 16 6.52 14.03 -21.97
C LEU A 16 6.88 15.50 -22.06
N HIS A 17 6.00 16.38 -21.55
CA HIS A 17 6.17 17.84 -21.57
C HIS A 17 5.59 18.48 -20.30
N GLY A 18 6.19 19.61 -19.91
CA GLY A 18 5.67 20.46 -18.82
C GLY A 18 6.17 20.10 -17.42
N GLU A 19 7.29 19.39 -17.29
CA GLU A 19 7.87 18.95 -16.01
C GLU A 19 8.00 20.09 -14.98
N HIS A 20 8.63 21.19 -15.36
CA HIS A 20 8.74 22.38 -14.50
C HIS A 20 7.55 23.35 -14.66
N ALA A 21 6.88 23.35 -15.82
CA ALA A 21 5.79 24.27 -16.10
C ALA A 21 4.55 24.01 -15.21
N VAL A 22 4.29 22.74 -14.88
CA VAL A 22 3.14 22.35 -14.03
C VAL A 22 3.22 22.93 -12.62
N VAL A 23 4.45 23.14 -12.11
CA VAL A 23 4.68 23.77 -10.80
C VAL A 23 4.19 25.21 -10.76
N HIS A 24 4.06 25.85 -11.93
CA HIS A 24 3.54 27.21 -12.09
C HIS A 24 2.11 27.24 -12.66
N GLY A 25 1.34 26.16 -12.49
CA GLY A 25 -0.06 26.07 -12.90
C GLY A 25 -0.27 25.94 -14.41
N LYS A 26 0.75 25.53 -15.17
CA LYS A 26 0.63 25.25 -16.61
C LYS A 26 0.31 23.78 -16.86
N VAL A 27 -0.18 23.47 -18.05
CA VAL A 27 -0.50 22.10 -18.46
C VAL A 27 0.79 21.29 -18.62
N ALA A 28 0.75 20.02 -18.20
CA ALA A 28 1.76 19.03 -18.50
C ALA A 28 1.11 17.79 -19.13
N LEU A 29 1.88 17.07 -19.94
CA LEU A 29 1.45 15.83 -20.57
C LEU A 29 2.25 14.68 -19.98
N ALA A 30 1.56 13.72 -19.36
CA ALA A 30 2.13 12.48 -18.87
C ALA A 30 1.64 11.30 -19.72
N MET A 31 2.48 10.29 -19.88
CA MET A 31 2.20 9.09 -20.66
C MET A 31 2.51 7.83 -19.86
N ALA A 32 1.79 6.75 -20.17
CA ALA A 32 2.08 5.43 -19.62
C ALA A 32 3.38 4.88 -20.22
N LEU A 33 4.26 4.39 -19.34
CA LEU A 33 5.51 3.75 -19.73
C LEU A 33 5.34 2.24 -19.64
N ASN A 34 5.72 1.50 -20.68
CA ASN A 34 5.58 0.05 -20.73
C ASN A 34 6.61 -0.71 -19.87
N LEU A 35 7.09 -0.10 -18.78
CA LEU A 35 7.80 -0.75 -17.69
C LEU A 35 6.79 -1.09 -16.61
N ARG A 36 6.36 -2.35 -16.56
CA ARG A 36 5.20 -2.77 -15.76
C ARG A 36 5.61 -3.33 -14.40
N THR A 37 4.84 -2.98 -13.38
CA THR A 37 4.86 -3.64 -12.07
C THR A 37 3.80 -4.74 -12.06
N PHE A 38 4.19 -5.94 -11.66
CA PHE A 38 3.32 -7.11 -11.60
C PHE A 38 2.93 -7.42 -10.15
N LEU A 39 1.68 -7.86 -9.96
CA LEU A 39 1.18 -8.37 -8.69
C LEU A 39 0.50 -9.72 -8.92
N ARG A 40 0.92 -10.71 -8.14
CA ARG A 40 0.31 -12.03 -8.08
C ARG A 40 -0.43 -12.17 -6.76
N LEU A 41 -1.75 -12.25 -6.81
CA LEU A 41 -2.61 -12.48 -5.66
C LEU A 41 -3.10 -13.93 -5.68
N GLN A 42 -2.86 -14.65 -4.59
CA GLN A 42 -3.27 -16.04 -4.44
C GLN A 42 -4.11 -16.19 -3.17
N PRO A 43 -5.37 -16.66 -3.26
CA PRO A 43 -6.15 -17.00 -2.08
C PRO A 43 -5.45 -18.08 -1.26
N HIS A 44 -5.49 -17.95 0.06
CA HIS A 44 -4.95 -18.94 0.98
C HIS A 44 -5.97 -19.27 2.07
N SER A 45 -6.07 -20.53 2.47
CA SER A 45 -7.00 -21.03 3.49
C SER A 45 -6.45 -21.01 4.92
N ASN A 46 -5.27 -20.42 5.15
CA ASN A 46 -4.58 -20.48 6.43
C ASN A 46 -4.90 -19.29 7.37
N GLY A 47 -5.86 -18.45 7.00
CA GLY A 47 -6.23 -17.26 7.77
C GLY A 47 -5.16 -16.17 7.81
N LYS A 48 -4.14 -16.21 6.93
CA LYS A 48 -3.05 -15.24 6.91
C LYS A 48 -3.00 -14.43 5.62
N VAL A 49 -2.57 -13.18 5.74
CA VAL A 49 -2.23 -12.30 4.62
C VAL A 49 -0.71 -12.23 4.53
N CYS A 50 -0.16 -12.64 3.38
CA CYS A 50 1.28 -12.66 3.14
C CYS A 50 1.66 -11.60 2.10
N LEU A 51 2.60 -10.73 2.45
CA LEU A 51 3.19 -9.74 1.56
C LEU A 51 4.62 -10.16 1.21
N ASN A 52 4.93 -10.23 -0.09
CA ASN A 52 6.26 -10.49 -0.60
C ASN A 52 6.62 -9.42 -1.64
N LEU A 53 7.60 -8.58 -1.32
CA LEU A 53 8.14 -7.53 -2.20
C LEU A 53 9.61 -7.87 -2.53
N PRO A 54 9.85 -8.69 -3.56
CA PRO A 54 11.18 -9.26 -3.83
C PRO A 54 12.24 -8.20 -4.14
N ASN A 55 11.88 -7.13 -4.83
CA ASN A 55 12.80 -6.07 -5.26
C ASN A 55 13.42 -5.30 -4.08
N ILE A 56 12.79 -5.32 -2.91
CA ILE A 56 13.27 -4.67 -1.69
C ILE A 56 13.49 -5.66 -0.53
N GLY A 57 13.47 -6.98 -0.82
CA GLY A 57 13.75 -8.01 0.18
C GLY A 57 12.73 -8.15 1.32
N VAL A 58 11.51 -7.63 1.17
CA VAL A 58 10.49 -7.67 2.24
C VAL A 58 9.60 -8.90 2.13
N LYS A 59 9.53 -9.68 3.21
CA LYS A 59 8.53 -10.73 3.42
C LYS A 59 7.88 -10.56 4.78
N ARG A 60 6.56 -10.49 4.80
CA ARG A 60 5.75 -10.33 6.01
C ARG A 60 4.48 -11.17 5.90
N ALA A 61 3.99 -11.60 7.04
CA ALA A 61 2.73 -12.33 7.15
C ALA A 61 2.00 -11.89 8.41
N TRP A 62 0.71 -11.66 8.30
CA TRP A 62 -0.16 -11.27 9.40
C TRP A 62 -1.34 -12.22 9.50
N ASP A 63 -1.80 -12.45 10.72
CA ASP A 63 -3.05 -13.16 10.97
C ASP A 63 -4.24 -12.23 10.69
N VAL A 64 -5.21 -12.70 9.91
CA VAL A 64 -6.37 -11.89 9.53
C VAL A 64 -7.25 -11.56 10.74
N ALA A 65 -7.42 -12.49 11.68
CA ALA A 65 -8.21 -12.22 12.89
C ALA A 65 -7.52 -11.14 13.74
N GLY A 66 -6.19 -11.20 13.87
CA GLY A 66 -5.41 -10.17 14.54
C GLY A 66 -5.52 -8.78 13.88
N LEU A 67 -5.57 -8.72 12.55
CA LEU A 67 -5.78 -7.46 11.81
C LEU A 67 -7.20 -6.92 11.95
N GLN A 68 -8.22 -7.78 12.08
CA GLN A 68 -9.63 -7.38 12.25
C GLN A 68 -9.94 -6.90 13.67
N LEU A 69 -9.24 -7.45 14.68
CA LEU A 69 -9.36 -7.03 16.08
C LEU A 69 -8.78 -5.64 16.35
N GLN A 70 -7.92 -5.15 15.45
CA GLN A 70 -7.38 -3.81 15.52
C GLN A 70 -8.51 -2.81 15.33
N ASP A 71 -8.60 -1.84 16.23
CA ASP A 71 -9.62 -0.81 16.20
C ASP A 71 -9.38 0.12 15.00
N THR A 72 -9.91 -0.25 13.83
CA THR A 72 -9.78 0.51 12.56
C THR A 72 -10.59 1.81 12.54
N SER A 73 -11.25 2.16 13.65
CA SER A 73 -11.93 3.44 13.85
C SER A 73 -11.03 4.65 13.64
N PHE A 74 -9.71 4.51 13.76
CA PHE A 74 -8.80 5.59 13.43
C PHE A 74 -8.94 6.02 11.95
N LEU A 75 -9.32 5.14 11.02
CA LEU A 75 -9.58 5.46 9.62
C LEU A 75 -10.91 6.23 9.40
N GLU A 76 -11.69 6.55 10.45
CA GLU A 76 -13.00 7.24 10.35
C GLU A 76 -12.90 8.75 10.04
N GLN A 77 -11.76 9.39 10.28
CA GLN A 77 -11.63 10.84 10.06
C GLN A 77 -11.61 11.14 8.55
N GLY A 78 -12.74 11.67 8.08
CA GLY A 78 -13.15 11.66 6.68
C GLY A 78 -12.25 12.41 5.70
N ASP A 79 -12.40 12.05 4.42
CA ASP A 79 -11.85 12.64 3.18
C ASP A 79 -10.36 13.08 3.16
N ALA A 80 -9.62 12.86 4.24
CA ALA A 80 -8.24 13.23 4.38
C ALA A 80 -7.36 12.22 3.61
N THR A 81 -6.73 12.71 2.55
CA THR A 81 -5.75 11.99 1.72
C THR A 81 -4.45 11.64 2.45
N VAL A 82 -4.31 12.01 3.74
CA VAL A 82 -3.06 11.88 4.51
C VAL A 82 -3.32 11.22 5.86
N PRO A 83 -2.60 10.14 6.20
CA PRO A 83 -2.70 9.52 7.52
C PRO A 83 -2.22 10.45 8.64
N THR A 84 -2.92 10.50 9.78
CA THR A 84 -2.48 11.23 10.98
C THR A 84 -1.34 10.50 11.67
N ALA A 85 -0.54 11.22 12.47
CA ALA A 85 0.62 10.65 13.17
C ALA A 85 0.23 9.45 14.08
N GLU A 86 -0.91 9.54 14.76
CA GLU A 86 -1.43 8.46 15.60
C GLU A 86 -1.77 7.19 14.81
N GLN A 87 -2.32 7.34 13.60
CA GLN A 87 -2.60 6.21 12.70
C GLN A 87 -1.32 5.54 12.25
N VAL A 88 -0.30 6.33 11.93
CA VAL A 88 1.00 5.81 11.51
C VAL A 88 1.68 5.04 12.65
N GLU A 89 1.62 5.54 13.88
CA GLU A 89 2.17 4.83 15.05
C GLU A 89 1.47 3.49 15.28
N LYS A 90 0.13 3.47 15.27
CA LYS A 90 -0.63 2.20 15.35
C LYS A 90 -0.23 1.23 14.23
N LEU A 91 -0.12 1.71 12.99
CA LEU A 91 0.31 0.88 11.86
C LEU A 91 1.75 0.35 12.02
N LYS A 92 2.67 1.12 12.62
CA LYS A 92 4.03 0.67 12.96
C LYS A 92 3.99 -0.48 13.96
N GLU A 93 3.14 -0.39 14.97
CA GLU A 93 2.93 -1.47 15.95
C GLU A 93 2.43 -2.74 15.25
N VAL A 94 1.41 -2.64 14.39
CA VAL A 94 0.88 -3.79 13.60
C VAL A 94 1.95 -4.39 12.69
N ALA A 95 2.77 -3.53 12.09
CA ALA A 95 3.84 -3.94 11.18
C ALA A 95 5.02 -4.60 11.92
N GLY A 96 5.07 -4.53 13.25
CA GLY A 96 6.22 -4.97 14.06
C GLY A 96 7.48 -4.16 13.75
N ILE A 97 7.33 -2.87 13.43
CA ILE A 97 8.43 -1.96 13.10
C ILE A 97 8.76 -1.14 14.34
N THR A 98 9.91 -1.42 14.97
CA THR A 98 10.35 -0.78 16.24
C THR A 98 11.37 0.33 16.05
N GLN A 99 11.91 0.55 14.84
CA GLN A 99 12.92 1.58 14.60
C GLN A 99 12.37 2.79 13.84
N ASP A 100 12.62 3.97 14.39
CA ASP A 100 12.30 5.29 13.86
C ASP A 100 13.26 5.73 12.73
N GLY A 101 13.63 4.78 11.87
CA GLY A 101 14.38 5.04 10.64
C GLY A 101 13.46 4.79 9.46
N ALA A 102 13.21 5.82 8.64
CA ALA A 102 12.40 5.76 7.42
C ALA A 102 13.07 4.90 6.32
N LYS A 103 13.29 3.62 6.62
CA LYS A 103 13.77 2.63 5.66
C LYS A 103 12.65 2.39 4.63
N PRO A 104 12.97 2.38 3.32
CA PRO A 104 11.99 2.17 2.26
C PRO A 104 11.12 0.92 2.46
N GLU A 105 11.70 -0.12 3.06
CA GLU A 105 11.05 -1.38 3.41
C GLU A 105 9.91 -1.18 4.42
N GLY A 106 10.15 -0.35 5.45
CA GLY A 106 9.15 -0.06 6.47
C GLY A 106 7.99 0.74 5.89
N LEU A 107 8.30 1.77 5.10
CA LEU A 107 7.28 2.60 4.43
C LEU A 107 6.42 1.77 3.46
N ALA A 108 7.00 0.82 2.73
CA ALA A 108 6.26 -0.07 1.84
C ALA A 108 5.27 -0.96 2.60
N VAL A 109 5.68 -1.49 3.77
CA VAL A 109 4.81 -2.29 4.64
C VAL A 109 3.67 -1.45 5.21
N LEU A 110 3.97 -0.23 5.69
CA LEU A 110 2.96 0.69 6.23
C LEU A 110 1.93 1.08 5.17
N ALA A 111 2.39 1.42 3.96
CA ALA A 111 1.51 1.75 2.84
C ALA A 111 0.60 0.57 2.45
N PHE A 112 1.16 -0.66 2.42
CA PHE A 112 0.38 -1.86 2.18
C PHE A 112 -0.71 -2.05 3.24
N LEU A 113 -0.36 -2.02 4.53
CA LEU A 113 -1.31 -2.24 5.61
C LEU A 113 -2.41 -1.17 5.63
N TYR A 114 -2.04 0.10 5.42
CA TYR A 114 -3.01 1.19 5.32
C TYR A 114 -4.03 0.94 4.20
N LEU A 115 -3.57 0.62 2.99
CA LEU A 115 -4.45 0.37 1.85
C LEU A 115 -5.27 -0.91 2.03
N TYR A 116 -4.66 -1.98 2.54
CA TYR A 116 -5.33 -3.26 2.79
C TYR A 116 -6.48 -3.09 3.78
N LEU A 117 -6.23 -2.48 4.94
CA LEU A 117 -7.26 -2.21 5.96
C LEU A 117 -8.36 -1.27 5.43
N SER A 118 -7.98 -0.25 4.64
CA SER A 118 -8.94 0.67 4.03
C SER A 118 -9.86 -0.02 3.02
N ILE A 119 -9.35 -1.00 2.25
CA ILE A 119 -10.15 -1.77 1.29
C ILE A 119 -11.07 -2.74 2.04
N CYS A 120 -10.55 -3.48 3.03
CA CYS A 120 -11.33 -4.43 3.81
C CYS A 120 -12.48 -3.78 4.59
N ARG A 121 -12.39 -2.50 4.94
CA ARG A 121 -13.47 -1.75 5.59
C ARG A 121 -14.61 -1.34 4.65
N LYS A 122 -14.34 -1.16 3.35
CA LYS A 122 -15.36 -0.75 2.36
C LYS A 122 -16.23 -1.92 1.85
N GLN A 123 -15.93 -3.14 2.25
CA GLN A 123 -16.70 -4.35 1.95
C GLN A 123 -17.59 -4.71 3.13
#